data_AF-A0A933PT59-F1
#
_entry.id   AF-A0A933PT59-F1
#
_cell.length_a   1.000
_cell.length_b   1.000
_cell.length_c   1.000
_cell.angle_alpha   90.00
_cell.angle_beta   90.00
_cell.angle_gamma   90.00
#
_symmetry.space_group_name_H-M   'P 1'
#
loop_
_entity.id
_entity.type
_entity.pdbx_description
1 polymer ?
#
loop_
_entity_poly.entity_id
_entity_poly.type
_entity_poly.pdbx_seq_one_letter_code
_entity_poly.pdbx_strand_id
1 'polypeptide(L)'
;MDGIIGIQIASIAFSLFMIYFTYLCYRRKYFGIYALTAWTGVFVLIIFFMLFPFLLSPILPILKLARLFDLFTIIGILFLIVITYINFLQIQKLRRKIDDFIQHKAIEDASKDH
;
A
#
# COMPACT_ATOMS: atom_id res chain seq x y z
N MET A 1 8.72 -32.88 0.24
CA MET A 1 7.56 -31.97 0.31
C MET A 1 7.95 -30.75 1.14
N ASP A 2 9.15 -30.20 0.91
CA ASP A 2 9.84 -29.41 1.97
C ASP A 2 10.12 -27.96 1.56
N GLY A 3 9.92 -27.61 0.28
CA GLY A 3 10.11 -26.25 -0.23
C GLY A 3 8.94 -25.29 0.04
N ILE A 4 7.74 -25.80 0.36
CA ILE A 4 6.53 -24.99 0.51
C ILE A 4 6.44 -24.37 1.92
N ILE A 5 6.93 -25.09 2.93
CA ILE A 5 6.87 -24.67 4.34
C ILE A 5 7.77 -23.46 4.60
N GLY A 6 8.98 -23.46 4.02
CA GLY A 6 9.93 -22.34 4.20
C GLY A 6 9.38 -21.01 3.67
N ILE A 7 8.72 -21.03 2.53
CA ILE A 7 8.11 -19.84 1.92
C ILE A 7 6.91 -19.36 2.75
N GLN A 8 6.09 -20.26 3.27
CA GLN A 8 4.95 -19.90 4.12
C GLN A 8 5.41 -19.24 5.43
N ILE A 9 6.41 -19.82 6.11
CA ILE A 9 6.97 -19.25 7.35
C ILE A 9 7.59 -17.88 7.09
N ALA A 10 8.41 -17.76 6.04
CA ALA A 10 9.04 -16.50 5.66
C ALA A 10 8.00 -15.41 5.36
N SER A 11 6.91 -15.79 4.69
CA SER A 11 5.87 -14.85 4.29
C SER A 11 4.97 -14.40 5.43
N ILE A 12 4.67 -15.29 6.38
CA ILE A 12 3.95 -14.95 7.61
C ILE A 12 4.80 -14.00 8.47
N ALA A 13 6.09 -14.31 8.65
CA ALA A 13 7.02 -13.46 9.38
C ALA A 13 7.15 -12.07 8.74
N PHE A 14 7.27 -12.03 7.40
CA PHE A 14 7.31 -10.77 6.64
C PHE A 14 6.01 -9.96 6.79
N SER A 15 4.85 -10.61 6.72
CA SER A 15 3.55 -9.94 6.85
C SER A 15 3.37 -9.36 8.25
N LEU A 16 3.77 -10.08 9.31
CA LEU A 16 3.76 -9.57 10.68
C LEU A 16 4.71 -8.37 10.86
N PHE A 17 5.92 -8.46 10.31
CA PHE A 17 6.87 -7.36 10.31
C PHE A 17 6.31 -6.12 9.61
N MET A 18 5.66 -6.31 8.46
CA MET A 18 5.04 -5.22 7.71
C MET A 18 3.83 -4.60 8.42
N ILE A 19 3.01 -5.39 9.11
CA ILE A 19 1.92 -4.87 9.95
C ILE A 19 2.51 -3.99 11.08
N TYR A 20 3.56 -4.46 11.74
CA TYR A 20 4.25 -3.68 12.77
C TYR A 20 4.86 -2.39 12.21
N PHE A 21 5.50 -2.46 11.04
CA PHE A 21 6.06 -1.29 10.37
C PHE A 21 4.98 -0.27 9.99
N THR A 22 3.83 -0.74 9.48
CA THR A 22 2.66 0.09 9.18
C THR A 22 2.16 0.81 10.43
N TYR A 23 2.06 0.09 11.55
CA TYR A 23 1.69 0.67 12.84
C TYR A 23 2.71 1.72 13.34
N LEU A 24 4.01 1.46 13.18
CA LEU A 24 5.07 2.40 13.54
C LEU A 24 5.00 3.69 12.70
N CYS A 25 4.75 3.54 11.40
CA CYS A 25 4.54 4.64 10.46
C CYS A 25 3.32 5.50 10.81
N TYR A 26 2.22 4.87 11.27
CA TYR A 26 1.05 5.58 11.82
C TYR A 26 1.39 6.35 13.11
N ARG A 27 2.10 5.71 14.05
CA ARG A 27 2.50 6.37 15.32
C ARG A 27 3.36 7.61 15.09
N ARG A 28 4.16 7.63 14.03
CA ARG A 28 4.98 8.78 13.63
C ARG A 28 4.21 9.87 12.86
N LYS A 29 2.88 9.78 12.75
CA LYS A 29 1.98 10.72 12.04
C LYS A 29 2.29 10.93 10.54
N TYR A 30 3.11 10.08 9.93
CA TYR A 30 3.34 10.12 8.48
C TYR A 30 2.13 9.61 7.68
N PHE A 31 1.25 8.84 8.32
CA PHE A 31 0.06 8.25 7.71
C PHE A 31 -1.21 8.57 8.49
N GLY A 32 -2.28 8.91 7.77
CA GLY A 32 -3.64 8.98 8.33
C GLY A 32 -4.21 7.59 8.61
N ILE A 33 -5.24 7.53 9.44
CA ILE A 33 -5.85 6.26 9.88
C ILE A 33 -6.35 5.39 8.71
N TYR A 34 -6.78 6.03 7.61
CA TYR A 34 -7.20 5.35 6.38
C TYR A 34 -6.08 4.51 5.74
N ALA A 35 -4.85 5.01 5.76
CA ALA A 35 -3.71 4.30 5.18
C ALA A 35 -3.28 3.14 6.07
N LEU A 36 -3.39 3.28 7.40
CA LEU A 36 -3.17 2.17 8.32
C LEU A 36 -4.19 1.05 8.08
N THR A 37 -5.49 1.36 8.06
CA THR A 37 -6.53 0.34 7.83
C THR A 37 -6.42 -0.33 6.46
N ALA A 38 -6.09 0.44 5.42
CA ALA A 38 -5.86 -0.11 4.09
C ALA A 38 -4.66 -1.06 4.09
N TRP A 39 -3.52 -0.67 4.68
CA TRP A 39 -2.33 -1.51 4.66
C TRP A 39 -2.46 -2.75 5.51
N THR A 40 -2.97 -2.62 6.74
CA THR A 40 -3.25 -3.76 7.59
C THR A 40 -4.23 -4.72 6.90
N GLY A 41 -5.25 -4.19 6.23
CA GLY A 41 -6.20 -4.98 5.44
C GLY A 41 -5.52 -5.84 4.38
N VAL A 42 -4.61 -5.27 3.58
CA VAL A 42 -3.86 -6.02 2.55
C VAL A 42 -3.02 -7.13 3.16
N PHE A 43 -2.27 -6.86 4.23
CA PHE A 43 -1.43 -7.90 4.86
C PHE A 43 -2.27 -9.02 5.50
N VAL A 44 -3.41 -8.68 6.11
CA VAL A 44 -4.36 -9.68 6.63
C VAL A 44 -4.92 -10.54 5.50
N LEU A 45 -5.26 -9.93 4.36
CA LEU A 45 -5.75 -10.64 3.17
C LEU A 45 -4.70 -11.61 2.61
N ILE A 46 -3.43 -11.20 2.59
CA ILE A 46 -2.31 -12.06 2.18
C ILE A 46 -2.15 -13.26 3.13
N ILE A 47 -2.17 -13.03 4.44
CA ILE A 47 -2.10 -14.10 5.45
C ILE A 47 -3.28 -15.06 5.28
N PHE A 48 -4.49 -14.53 5.10
CA PHE A 48 -5.71 -15.32 4.93
C PHE A 48 -5.62 -16.27 3.72
N PHE A 49 -5.22 -15.76 2.56
CA PHE A 49 -5.10 -16.60 1.37
C PHE A 49 -3.91 -17.57 1.44
N MET A 50 -2.85 -17.26 2.21
CA MET A 50 -1.77 -18.21 2.47
C MET A 50 -2.21 -19.40 3.31
N LEU A 51 -3.07 -19.17 4.32
CA LEU A 51 -3.62 -20.23 5.15
C LEU A 51 -4.63 -21.10 4.38
N PHE A 52 -5.35 -20.50 3.44
CA PHE A 52 -6.39 -21.19 2.66
C PHE A 52 -6.15 -21.11 1.15
N PRO A 53 -5.11 -21.79 0.63
CA PRO A 53 -4.81 -21.80 -0.81
C PRO A 53 -5.92 -22.46 -1.65
N PHE A 54 -6.76 -23.30 -1.03
CA PHE A 54 -7.84 -24.01 -1.70
C PHE A 54 -8.95 -23.10 -2.24
N LEU A 55 -9.23 -21.95 -1.60
CA LEU A 55 -10.27 -21.01 -2.07
C LEU A 55 -9.94 -20.41 -3.44
N LEU A 56 -8.65 -20.30 -3.78
CA LEU A 56 -8.17 -19.76 -5.05
C LEU A 56 -8.03 -20.83 -6.14
N SER A 57 -8.22 -22.11 -5.80
CA SER A 57 -8.10 -23.24 -6.75
C SER A 57 -9.01 -23.16 -7.99
N PRO A 58 -10.26 -22.66 -7.96
CA PRO A 58 -11.07 -22.55 -9.18
C PRO A 58 -10.67 -21.37 -10.07
N ILE A 59 -9.91 -20.41 -9.55
CA ILE A 59 -9.54 -19.16 -10.24
C ILE A 59 -8.22 -19.35 -11.03
N LEU A 60 -7.32 -20.21 -10.54
CA LEU A 60 -6.06 -20.58 -11.19
C LEU A 60 -6.18 -21.07 -12.64
N PRO A 61 -7.08 -22.03 -12.99
CA PRO A 61 -7.19 -22.53 -14.35
C PRO A 61 -7.75 -21.49 -15.33
N ILE A 62 -8.57 -20.54 -14.85
CA ILE A 62 -9.16 -19.48 -15.68
C ILE A 62 -8.08 -18.49 -16.14
N LEU A 63 -7.11 -18.18 -15.27
CA LEU A 63 -6.02 -17.25 -15.58
C LEU A 63 -4.78 -17.95 -16.19
N LYS A 64 -4.80 -19.28 -16.41
CA LYS A 64 -3.64 -20.08 -16.84
C LYS A 64 -2.38 -19.86 -15.99
N LEU A 65 -2.55 -19.55 -14.71
CA LEU A 65 -1.42 -19.30 -13.82
C LEU A 65 -0.96 -20.64 -13.25
N ALA A 66 0.32 -20.95 -13.44
CA ALA A 66 0.90 -22.22 -13.01
C ALA A 66 0.95 -22.36 -11.48
N ARG A 67 0.98 -21.22 -10.75
CA ARG A 67 1.10 -21.17 -9.29
C ARG A 67 0.30 -19.99 -8.70
N LEU A 68 -0.24 -20.17 -7.49
CA LEU A 68 -0.88 -19.12 -6.68
C LEU A 68 0.02 -17.88 -6.52
N PHE A 69 1.33 -18.10 -6.44
CA PHE A 69 2.33 -17.04 -6.33
C PHE A 69 2.31 -16.05 -7.50
N ASP A 70 2.04 -16.51 -8.73
CA ASP A 70 1.98 -15.64 -9.90
C ASP A 70 0.77 -14.70 -9.82
N LEU A 71 -0.35 -15.20 -9.31
CA LEU A 71 -1.56 -14.40 -9.08
C LEU A 71 -1.33 -13.30 -8.04
N PHE A 72 -0.71 -13.64 -6.90
CA PHE A 72 -0.34 -12.63 -5.89
C PHE A 72 0.65 -11.60 -6.43
N THR A 73 1.61 -12.02 -7.25
CA THR A 73 2.60 -11.12 -7.83
C THR A 73 1.91 -10.11 -8.75
N ILE A 74 1.03 -10.58 -9.63
CA ILE A 74 0.27 -9.70 -10.55
C ILE A 74 -0.62 -8.74 -9.76
N ILE A 75 -1.38 -9.23 -8.79
CA ILE A 75 -2.24 -8.40 -7.94
C ILE A 75 -1.41 -7.38 -7.16
N GLY A 76 -0.29 -7.79 -6.59
CA GLY A 76 0.61 -6.92 -5.84
C GLY A 76 1.19 -5.81 -6.71
N ILE A 77 1.61 -6.12 -7.94
CA ILE A 77 2.10 -5.13 -8.90
C ILE A 77 0.99 -4.15 -9.27
N LEU A 78 -0.20 -4.64 -9.64
CA LEU A 78 -1.34 -3.77 -9.98
C LEU A 78 -1.71 -2.86 -8.80
N PHE A 79 -1.72 -3.40 -7.59
CA PHE A 79 -2.00 -2.65 -6.38
C PHE A 79 -0.96 -1.56 -6.13
N LEU A 80 0.34 -1.87 -6.27
CA LEU A 80 1.41 -0.89 -6.16
C LEU A 80 1.31 0.23 -7.20
N ILE A 81 0.95 -0.10 -8.45
CA ILE A 81 0.74 0.90 -9.49
C ILE A 81 -0.37 1.87 -9.08
N VAL A 82 -1.51 1.35 -8.63
CA VAL A 82 -2.66 2.18 -8.20
C VAL A 82 -2.27 3.08 -7.02
N ILE A 83 -1.62 2.53 -5.99
CA ILE A 83 -1.17 3.34 -4.84
C ILE A 83 -0.19 4.42 -5.26
N THR A 84 0.80 4.06 -6.09
CA THR A 84 1.81 5.02 -6.57
C THR A 84 1.15 6.15 -7.35
N TYR A 85 0.16 5.81 -8.19
CA TYR A 85 -0.60 6.79 -8.95
C TYR A 85 -1.42 7.73 -8.04
N ILE A 86 -2.13 7.18 -7.04
CA ILE A 86 -2.88 7.99 -6.06
C ILE A 86 -1.93 8.90 -5.28
N ASN A 87 -0.77 8.39 -4.86
CA ASN A 87 0.24 9.16 -4.15
C ASN A 87 0.75 10.32 -5.01
N PHE A 88 1.07 10.05 -6.28
CA PHE A 88 1.46 11.09 -7.24
C PHE A 88 0.40 12.18 -7.38
N LEU A 89 -0.88 11.80 -7.52
CA LEU A 89 -1.98 12.76 -7.59
C LEU A 89 -2.11 13.60 -6.32
N GLN A 90 -1.92 12.99 -5.14
CA GLN A 90 -1.96 13.71 -3.86
C GLN A 90 -0.80 14.69 -3.73
N ILE A 91 0.41 14.30 -4.13
CA ILE A 91 1.59 15.18 -4.15
C ILE A 91 1.34 16.37 -5.08
N GLN A 92 0.79 16.15 -6.28
CA GLN A 92 0.50 17.23 -7.21
C GLN A 92 -0.57 18.20 -6.70
N LYS A 93 -1.61 17.68 -6.03
CA LYS A 93 -2.62 18.52 -5.35
C LYS A 93 -2.00 19.33 -4.22
N LEU A 94 -1.11 18.73 -3.44
CA LEU A 94 -0.42 19.41 -2.34
C LEU A 94 0.50 20.52 -2.86
N ARG A 95 1.26 20.26 -3.92
CA ARG A 95 2.11 21.25 -4.58
C ARG A 95 1.33 22.50 -4.99
N ARG A 96 0.21 22.32 -5.70
CA ARG A 96 -0.63 23.46 -6.13
C ARG A 96 -1.13 24.29 -4.95
N LYS A 97 -1.57 23.64 -3.87
CA LYS A 97 -2.01 24.35 -2.64
C LYS A 97 -0.88 25.15 -1.99
N ILE A 98 0.34 24.63 -2.01
CA ILE A 98 1.51 25.35 -1.50
C ILE A 98 1.82 26.56 -2.38
N ASP A 99 1.78 26.40 -3.71
CA ASP A 99 2.01 27.49 -4.65
C ASP A 99 0.96 28.62 -4.47
N ASP A 100 -0.32 28.26 -4.38
CA ASP A 100 -1.42 29.21 -4.13
C ASP A 100 -1.23 29.94 -2.78
N PHE A 101 -0.82 29.21 -1.73
CA PHE A 101 -0.57 29.77 -0.40
C PHE A 101 0.61 30.76 -0.40
N ILE A 102 1.72 30.43 -1.08
CA ILE A 102 2.87 31.32 -1.21
C ILE A 102 2.48 32.59 -1.98
N GLN A 103 1.70 32.46 -3.06
CA GLN A 103 1.24 33.61 -3.83
C GLN A 103 0.36 34.55 -3.00
N HIS A 104 -0.62 34.01 -2.26
CA HIS A 104 -1.48 34.82 -1.40
C HIS A 104 -0.68 35.53 -0.32
N LYS A 105 0.27 34.83 0.30
CA LYS A 105 1.12 35.40 1.35
C LYS A 105 2.03 36.51 0.82
N ALA A 106 2.61 36.33 -0.36
CA ALA A 106 3.45 37.36 -0.99
C ALA A 106 2.66 38.65 -1.33
N ILE A 107 1.41 38.51 -1.79
CA ILE A 107 0.53 39.67 -2.06
C ILE A 107 0.12 40.36 -0.75
N GLU A 108 -0.22 39.59 0.29
CA GLU A 108 -0.56 40.15 1.60
C GLU A 108 0.61 40.92 2.21
N ASP A 109 1.82 40.36 2.18
CA ASP A 109 3.02 41.00 2.70
C ASP A 109 3.36 42.28 1.91
N ALA A 110 3.24 42.26 0.58
CA ALA A 110 3.45 43.45 -0.26
C ALA A 110 2.41 44.56 -0.01
N SER A 111 1.19 44.20 0.41
CA SER A 111 0.13 45.18 0.73
C SER A 111 0.27 45.82 2.11
N LYS A 112 1.04 45.22 3.03
CA LYS A 112 1.28 45.76 4.39
C LYS A 112 2.46 46.71 4.48
N ASP A 113 3.33 46.74 3.47
CA ASP A 113 4.53 47.59 3.41
C ASP A 113 4.27 48.96 2.71
N HIS A 114 3.02 49.20 2.30
CA HIS A 114 2.50 50.48 1.82
C HIS A 114 1.50 51.09 2.81
#